data_AF-A0A9D2W7K3-F1
#
_entry.id   AF-A0A9D2W7K3-F1
#
_cell.length_a   1.000
_cell.length_b   1.000
_cell.length_c   1.000
_cell.angle_alpha   90.00
_cell.angle_beta   90.00
_cell.angle_gamma   90.00
#
_symmetry.space_group_name_H-M   'P 1'
#
loop_
_entity.id
_entity.type
_entity.pdbx_description
1 polymer ?
#
loop_
_entity_poly.entity_id
_entity_poly.type
_entity_poly.pdbx_seq_one_letter_code
_entity_poly.pdbx_strand_id
1 'polypeptide(L)'
;MQSVIIGILAVACAILLIDLISLERGLRRGKRQMEEQMRGSSTTRLTVPCPNGAAEELFQTINELLELRQAEAAEYRRKEQDLRRQIADVSHDLRTPLTSILGYLQLLEEDGLSPDKRAEYLQIIRGRAAILQTLITSFYDLSRIEGGQWQLERELVDLGRELGDQLAMAYEQLARQGIGVEVSIQEGLPPVWGDRNGVVRVLSNLLTNAYKHGSDYLAVRAWAEDGRVVTTFSNGAKGMTAEDAFHVFDRFYTADRTRSGQNTGLGMAIVKALVEQMGHQVSAELRDEVFTVTVRWTRW
;
A
#
# COMPACT_ATOMS: atom_id res chain seq x y z
N MET A 1 51.21 -54.96 -31.49
CA MET A 1 50.00 -54.19 -31.88
C MET A 1 48.84 -54.45 -30.91
N GLN A 2 48.47 -55.71 -30.67
CA GLN A 2 47.39 -56.07 -29.71
C GLN A 2 47.63 -55.56 -28.27
N SER A 3 48.84 -55.67 -27.74
CA SER A 3 49.17 -55.23 -26.36
C SER A 3 49.01 -53.72 -26.16
N VAL A 4 49.28 -52.93 -27.20
CA VAL A 4 49.11 -51.46 -27.18
C VAL A 4 47.63 -51.08 -27.21
N ILE A 5 46.83 -51.77 -28.03
CA ILE A 5 45.38 -51.56 -28.10
C ILE A 5 44.72 -51.89 -26.76
N ILE A 6 45.13 -52.99 -26.11
CA ILE A 6 44.62 -53.38 -24.78
C ILE A 6 44.98 -52.32 -23.73
N GLY A 7 46.20 -51.77 -23.77
CA GLY A 7 46.61 -50.70 -22.86
C GLY A 7 45.78 -49.42 -23.02
N ILE A 8 45.51 -49.01 -24.26
CA ILE A 8 44.69 -47.82 -24.55
C ILE A 8 43.23 -48.03 -24.08
N LEU A 9 42.66 -49.21 -24.35
CA LEU A 9 41.31 -49.57 -23.89
C LEU A 9 41.21 -49.58 -22.35
N ALA A 10 42.22 -50.12 -21.66
CA ALA A 10 42.25 -50.14 -20.21
C ALA A 10 42.28 -48.73 -19.60
N VAL A 11 43.07 -47.82 -20.17
CA VAL A 11 43.13 -46.42 -19.74
C VAL A 11 41.81 -45.70 -20.02
N ALA A 12 41.20 -45.90 -21.19
CA ALA A 12 39.91 -45.31 -21.52
C ALA A 12 38.80 -45.79 -20.57
N CYS A 13 38.75 -47.09 -20.25
CA CYS A 13 37.83 -47.64 -19.25
C CYS A 13 38.08 -47.06 -17.86
N ALA A 14 39.33 -46.85 -17.46
CA ALA A 14 39.66 -46.26 -16.17
C ALA A 14 39.17 -44.79 -16.07
N ILE A 15 39.34 -43.99 -17.13
CA ILE A 15 38.86 -42.61 -17.20
C ILE A 15 37.33 -42.57 -17.11
N LEU A 16 36.63 -43.39 -17.90
CA LEU A 16 35.16 -43.46 -17.87
C LEU A 16 34.63 -43.90 -16.49
N LEU A 17 35.33 -44.83 -15.82
CA LEU A 17 34.96 -45.26 -14.47
C LEU A 17 35.12 -44.12 -13.45
N ILE A 18 36.20 -43.34 -13.56
CA ILE A 18 36.45 -42.18 -12.69
C ILE A 18 35.37 -41.11 -12.89
N ASP A 19 35.00 -40.80 -14.14
CA ASP A 19 33.94 -39.84 -14.46
C ASP A 19 32.58 -40.30 -13.94
N LEU A 20 32.25 -41.58 -14.07
CA LEU A 20 31.01 -42.17 -13.57
C LEU A 20 30.93 -42.08 -12.03
N ILE A 21 32.03 -42.42 -11.34
CA ILE A 21 32.12 -42.32 -9.88
C ILE A 21 32.05 -40.86 -9.42
N SER A 22 32.68 -39.94 -10.14
CA SER A 22 32.64 -38.50 -9.86
C SER A 22 31.21 -37.96 -10.00
N LEU A 23 30.51 -38.33 -11.08
CA LEU A 23 29.12 -37.94 -11.34
C LEU A 23 28.18 -38.47 -10.25
N GLU A 24 28.29 -39.75 -9.89
CA GLU A 24 27.44 -40.35 -8.87
C GLU A 24 27.66 -39.71 -7.49
N ARG A 25 28.92 -39.44 -7.13
CA ARG A 25 29.26 -38.71 -5.91
C ARG A 25 28.71 -37.28 -5.94
N GLY A 26 28.75 -36.63 -7.10
CA GLY A 26 28.20 -35.29 -7.29
C GLY A 26 26.70 -35.25 -7.07
N LEU A 27 25.95 -36.13 -7.74
CA LEU A 27 24.50 -36.25 -7.61
C LEU A 27 24.07 -36.58 -6.17
N ARG A 28 24.77 -37.50 -5.49
CA ARG A 28 24.46 -37.82 -4.08
C ARG A 28 24.68 -36.61 -3.15
N ARG A 29 25.73 -35.81 -3.39
CA ARG A 29 25.97 -34.57 -2.63
C ARG A 29 24.92 -33.51 -2.92
N GLY A 30 24.58 -33.30 -4.18
CA GLY A 30 23.52 -32.38 -4.59
C GLY A 30 22.19 -32.75 -3.93
N LYS A 31 21.80 -34.03 -3.98
CA LYS A 31 20.61 -34.56 -3.29
C LYS A 31 20.63 -34.26 -1.80
N ARG A 32 21.75 -34.54 -1.11
CA ARG A 32 21.86 -34.32 0.33
C ARG A 32 21.75 -32.83 0.69
N GLN A 33 22.41 -31.96 -0.07
CA GLN A 33 22.30 -30.51 0.13
C GLN A 33 20.87 -30.01 -0.11
N MET A 34 20.17 -30.52 -1.13
CA MET A 34 18.75 -30.22 -1.34
C MET A 34 17.87 -30.70 -0.18
N GLU A 35 18.09 -31.91 0.34
CA GLU A 35 17.35 -32.43 1.50
C GLU A 35 17.59 -31.57 2.75
N GLU A 36 18.82 -31.07 2.95
CA GLU A 36 19.16 -30.14 4.03
C GLU A 36 18.47 -28.77 3.85
N GLN A 37 18.39 -28.25 2.62
CA GLN A 37 17.64 -27.03 2.33
C GLN A 37 16.12 -27.20 2.52
N MET A 38 15.54 -28.33 2.08
CA MET A 38 14.11 -28.62 2.27
C MET A 38 13.72 -28.75 3.74
N ARG A 39 14.65 -29.15 4.60
CA ARG A 39 14.48 -29.16 6.07
C ARG A 39 14.70 -27.79 6.72
N GLY A 40 14.93 -26.74 5.93
CA GLY A 40 15.20 -25.38 6.40
C GLY A 40 16.55 -25.23 7.11
N SER A 41 17.45 -26.20 6.97
CA SER A 41 18.71 -26.28 7.73
C SER A 41 19.89 -25.59 7.03
N SER A 42 19.73 -25.17 5.78
CA SER A 42 20.79 -24.51 5.00
C SER A 42 20.20 -23.67 3.86
N THR A 43 20.88 -22.59 3.48
CA THR A 43 20.60 -21.77 2.28
C THR A 43 21.79 -21.73 1.32
N THR A 44 22.83 -22.53 1.59
CA THR A 44 24.08 -22.52 0.83
C THR A 44 23.86 -23.00 -0.61
N ARG A 45 24.48 -22.30 -1.58
CA ARG A 45 24.49 -22.70 -2.99
C ARG A 45 25.01 -24.12 -3.15
N LEU A 46 24.37 -24.89 -4.03
CA LEU A 46 24.84 -26.22 -4.40
C LEU A 46 26.18 -26.07 -5.12
N THR A 47 27.26 -26.41 -4.42
CA THR A 47 28.62 -26.38 -4.98
C THR A 47 29.10 -27.81 -5.07
N VAL A 48 28.89 -28.43 -6.24
CA VAL A 48 29.19 -29.83 -6.47
C VAL A 48 30.31 -29.91 -7.50
N PRO A 49 31.41 -30.64 -7.24
CA PRO A 49 32.40 -30.91 -8.27
C PRO A 49 31.75 -31.75 -9.38
N CYS A 50 31.62 -31.15 -10.57
CA CYS A 50 30.95 -31.74 -11.73
C CYS A 50 31.98 -32.26 -12.73
N PRO A 51 31.83 -33.49 -13.22
CA PRO A 51 32.79 -34.09 -14.16
C PRO A 51 32.65 -33.55 -15.59
N ASN A 52 31.53 -32.91 -15.95
CA ASN A 52 31.31 -32.35 -17.28
C ASN A 52 30.47 -31.06 -17.23
N GLY A 53 30.54 -30.27 -18.31
CA GLY A 53 29.83 -29.00 -18.43
C GLY A 53 28.30 -29.13 -18.36
N ALA A 54 27.72 -30.23 -18.86
CA ALA A 54 26.27 -30.45 -18.79
C ALA A 54 25.76 -30.60 -17.34
N ALA A 55 26.53 -31.26 -16.46
CA ALA A 55 26.19 -31.34 -15.05
C ALA A 55 26.35 -29.97 -14.37
N GLU A 56 27.39 -29.22 -14.71
CA GLU A 56 27.61 -27.86 -14.19
C GLU A 56 26.46 -26.90 -14.56
N GLU A 57 26.03 -26.89 -15.83
CA GLU A 57 24.87 -26.11 -16.30
C GLU A 57 23.57 -26.49 -15.58
N LEU A 58 23.35 -27.78 -15.34
CA LEU A 58 22.18 -28.25 -14.58
C LEU A 58 22.22 -27.75 -13.13
N PHE A 59 23.36 -27.86 -12.44
CA PHE A 59 23.49 -27.36 -11.06
C PHE A 59 23.36 -25.84 -10.99
N GLN A 60 23.83 -25.11 -12.00
CA GLN A 60 23.61 -23.67 -12.09
C GLN A 60 22.12 -23.35 -12.24
N THR A 61 21.42 -24.00 -13.16
CA THR A 61 19.96 -23.82 -13.35
C THR A 61 19.18 -24.14 -12.07
N ILE A 62 19.59 -25.19 -11.35
CA ILE A 62 19.00 -25.54 -10.06
C ILE A 62 19.26 -24.44 -9.02
N ASN A 63 20.48 -23.90 -8.94
CA ASN A 63 20.77 -22.80 -8.03
C ASN A 63 19.92 -21.56 -8.32
N GLU A 64 19.74 -21.20 -9.60
CA GLU A 64 18.86 -20.10 -10.02
C GLU A 64 17.41 -20.33 -9.60
N LEU A 65 16.88 -21.56 -9.79
CA LEU A 65 15.54 -21.92 -9.32
C LEU A 65 15.40 -21.84 -7.80
N LEU A 66 16.43 -22.27 -7.05
CA LEU A 66 16.43 -22.20 -5.59
C LEU A 66 16.45 -20.75 -5.10
N GLU A 67 17.24 -19.88 -5.74
CA GLU A 67 17.26 -18.45 -5.44
C GLU A 67 15.91 -17.79 -5.71
N LEU A 68 15.29 -18.10 -6.86
CA LEU A 68 13.94 -17.63 -7.18
C LEU A 68 12.92 -18.08 -6.11
N ARG A 69 12.94 -19.36 -5.72
CA ARG A 69 12.05 -19.90 -4.67
C ARG A 69 12.27 -19.26 -3.32
N GLN A 70 13.53 -18.99 -2.94
CA GLN A 70 13.84 -18.31 -1.69
C GLN A 70 13.33 -16.86 -1.71
N ALA A 71 13.46 -16.16 -2.83
CA ALA A 71 12.93 -14.82 -3.02
C ALA A 71 11.39 -14.81 -2.92
N GLU A 72 10.70 -15.72 -3.63
CA GLU A 72 9.24 -15.88 -3.54
C GLU A 72 8.78 -16.17 -2.11
N ALA A 73 9.46 -17.07 -1.40
CA ALA A 73 9.10 -17.41 -0.02
C ALA A 73 9.36 -16.25 0.96
N ALA A 74 10.42 -15.47 0.74
CA ALA A 74 10.69 -14.27 1.52
C ALA A 74 9.63 -13.18 1.27
N GLU A 75 9.24 -12.97 0.02
CA GLU A 75 8.17 -12.04 -0.37
C GLU A 75 6.83 -12.47 0.23
N TYR A 76 6.48 -13.76 0.15
CA TYR A 76 5.27 -14.30 0.76
C TYR A 76 5.24 -14.08 2.27
N ARG A 77 6.35 -14.39 2.97
CA ARG A 77 6.45 -14.14 4.42
C ARG A 77 6.30 -12.67 4.76
N ARG A 78 6.89 -11.77 3.97
CA ARG A 78 6.72 -10.31 4.16
C ARG A 78 5.25 -9.91 4.00
N LYS A 79 4.60 -10.32 2.90
CA LYS A 79 3.16 -10.07 2.67
C LYS A 79 2.28 -10.62 3.80
N GLU A 80 2.58 -11.81 4.31
CA GLU A 80 1.85 -12.41 5.44
C GLU A 80 2.05 -11.61 6.74
N GLN A 81 3.29 -11.19 7.03
CA GLN A 81 3.60 -10.35 8.19
C GLN A 81 2.91 -8.99 8.09
N ASP A 82 2.94 -8.37 6.91
CA ASP A 82 2.28 -7.10 6.64
C ASP A 82 0.78 -7.21 6.84
N LEU A 83 0.13 -8.26 6.31
CA LEU A 83 -1.29 -8.52 6.51
C LEU A 83 -1.64 -8.70 8.00
N ARG A 84 -0.85 -9.47 8.75
CA ARG A 84 -1.07 -9.66 10.19
C ARG A 84 -0.96 -8.35 10.96
N ARG A 85 0.05 -7.53 10.61
CA ARG A 85 0.24 -6.21 11.20
C ARG A 85 -0.96 -5.31 10.91
N GLN A 86 -1.43 -5.27 9.66
CA GLN A 86 -2.61 -4.51 9.27
C GLN A 86 -3.86 -4.93 10.06
N ILE A 87 -4.11 -6.22 10.24
CA ILE A 87 -5.26 -6.69 11.04
C ILE A 87 -5.14 -6.23 12.49
N ALA A 88 -3.93 -6.26 13.06
CA ALA A 88 -3.68 -5.79 14.42
C ALA A 88 -3.94 -4.28 14.55
N ASP A 89 -3.44 -3.49 13.60
CA ASP A 89 -3.60 -2.02 13.58
C ASP A 89 -5.08 -1.64 13.42
N VAL A 90 -5.81 -2.27 12.50
CA VAL A 90 -7.28 -2.08 12.35
C VAL A 90 -8.00 -2.42 13.65
N SER A 91 -7.67 -3.56 14.25
CA SER A 91 -8.32 -4.01 15.48
C SER A 91 -8.09 -3.03 16.64
N HIS A 92 -6.91 -2.40 16.71
CA HIS A 92 -6.61 -1.36 17.68
C HIS A 92 -7.45 -0.11 17.44
N ASP A 93 -7.50 0.36 16.19
CA ASP A 93 -8.20 1.61 15.84
C ASP A 93 -9.72 1.49 15.93
N LEU A 94 -10.28 0.30 15.73
CA LEU A 94 -11.69 0.02 16.00
C LEU A 94 -11.99 -0.05 17.50
N ARG A 95 -11.06 -0.56 18.32
CA ARG A 95 -11.25 -0.70 19.78
C ARG A 95 -11.37 0.67 20.45
N THR A 96 -10.56 1.64 20.06
CA THR A 96 -10.53 2.98 20.67
C THR A 96 -11.91 3.70 20.70
N PRO A 97 -12.60 3.92 19.57
CA PRO A 97 -13.93 4.52 19.58
C PRO A 97 -14.97 3.61 20.25
N LEU A 98 -14.85 2.28 20.12
CA LEU A 98 -15.77 1.35 20.78
C LEU A 98 -15.69 1.43 22.30
N THR A 99 -14.48 1.41 22.87
CA THR A 99 -14.27 1.57 24.31
C THR A 99 -14.78 2.92 24.81
N SER A 100 -14.60 3.99 24.03
CA SER A 100 -15.18 5.30 24.36
C SER A 100 -16.71 5.26 24.37
N ILE A 101 -17.35 4.65 23.37
CA ILE A 101 -18.82 4.49 23.32
C ILE A 101 -19.31 3.73 24.55
N LEU A 102 -18.69 2.60 24.88
CA LEU A 102 -19.07 1.79 26.04
C LEU A 102 -18.90 2.57 27.36
N GLY A 103 -17.82 3.33 27.51
CA GLY A 103 -17.59 4.17 28.70
C GLY A 103 -18.66 5.26 28.86
N TYR A 104 -19.02 5.98 27.79
CA TYR A 104 -20.09 6.99 27.86
C TYR A 104 -21.48 6.38 28.05
N LEU A 105 -21.72 5.15 27.57
CA LEU A 105 -22.95 4.42 27.88
C LEU A 105 -23.05 4.09 29.36
N GLN A 106 -21.94 3.64 30.00
CA GLN A 106 -21.91 3.43 31.45
C GLN A 106 -22.20 4.71 32.24
N LEU A 107 -21.63 5.85 31.83
CA LEU A 107 -21.92 7.15 32.45
C LEU A 107 -23.37 7.62 32.26
N LEU A 108 -24.06 7.14 31.22
CA LEU A 108 -25.48 7.44 30.98
C LEU A 108 -26.42 6.64 31.88
N GLU A 109 -25.94 5.53 32.45
CA GLU A 109 -26.66 4.66 33.38
C GLU A 109 -26.59 5.17 34.83
N GLU A 110 -25.75 6.16 35.14
CA GLU A 110 -25.64 6.76 36.48
C GLU A 110 -26.89 7.57 36.87
N ASP A 111 -27.36 7.36 38.11
CA ASP A 111 -28.48 8.10 38.68
C ASP A 111 -28.12 9.57 38.95
N GLY A 112 -29.08 10.48 38.73
CA GLY A 112 -28.91 11.91 39.00
C GLY A 112 -28.23 12.72 37.88
N LEU A 113 -28.03 12.14 36.70
CA LEU A 113 -27.44 12.82 35.55
C LEU A 113 -28.34 13.96 35.03
N SER A 114 -27.79 15.17 34.89
CA SER A 114 -28.53 16.30 34.34
C SER A 114 -28.89 16.11 32.85
N PRO A 115 -29.97 16.73 32.36
CA PRO A 115 -30.33 16.68 30.94
C PRO A 115 -29.21 17.16 30.01
N ASP A 116 -28.45 18.18 30.41
CA ASP A 116 -27.34 18.73 29.63
C ASP A 116 -26.19 17.73 29.50
N LYS A 117 -25.82 17.06 30.60
CA LYS A 117 -24.77 16.02 30.58
C LYS A 117 -25.18 14.81 29.77
N ARG A 118 -26.45 14.41 29.86
CA ARG A 118 -27.03 13.36 29.00
C ARG A 118 -26.91 13.71 27.52
N ALA A 119 -27.25 14.94 27.13
CA ALA A 119 -27.13 15.41 25.76
C ALA A 119 -25.67 15.45 25.28
N GLU A 120 -24.75 15.92 26.13
CA GLU A 120 -23.31 15.92 25.86
C GLU A 120 -22.79 14.49 25.60
N TYR A 121 -23.09 13.54 26.48
CA TYR A 121 -22.64 12.15 26.33
C TYR A 121 -23.21 11.47 25.08
N LEU A 122 -24.50 11.69 24.79
CA LEU A 122 -25.12 11.19 23.55
C LEU A 122 -24.44 11.76 22.30
N GLN A 123 -24.05 13.04 22.33
CA GLN A 123 -23.36 13.66 21.21
C GLN A 123 -21.95 13.08 21.03
N ILE A 124 -21.25 12.77 22.13
CA ILE A 124 -19.95 12.11 22.07
C ILE A 124 -20.09 10.69 21.52
N ILE A 125 -21.06 9.90 22.00
CA ILE A 125 -21.35 8.55 21.48
C ILE A 125 -21.62 8.60 19.98
N ARG A 126 -22.46 9.53 19.52
CA ARG A 126 -22.77 9.70 18.09
C ARG A 126 -21.51 10.03 17.28
N GLY A 127 -20.67 10.93 17.78
CA GLY A 127 -19.39 11.26 17.14
C GLY A 127 -18.46 10.04 17.03
N ARG A 128 -18.33 9.26 18.11
CA ARG A 128 -17.49 8.04 18.12
C ARG A 128 -18.05 6.94 17.21
N ALA A 129 -19.36 6.77 17.15
CA ALA A 129 -20.01 5.82 16.23
C ALA A 129 -19.78 6.20 14.77
N ALA A 130 -19.85 7.49 14.42
CA ALA A 130 -19.56 7.98 13.07
C ALA A 130 -18.09 7.74 12.67
N ILE A 131 -17.15 7.93 13.60
CA ILE A 131 -15.73 7.60 13.39
C ILE A 131 -15.55 6.10 13.13
N LEU A 132 -16.16 5.26 13.97
CA LEU A 132 -16.10 3.80 13.83
C LEU A 132 -16.68 3.34 12.48
N GLN A 133 -17.81 3.90 12.06
CA GLN A 133 -18.40 3.63 10.74
C GLN A 133 -17.44 4.02 9.61
N THR A 134 -16.82 5.19 9.70
CA THR A 134 -15.83 5.66 8.70
C THR A 134 -14.62 4.73 8.61
N LEU A 135 -14.12 4.22 9.74
CA LEU A 135 -13.02 3.25 9.79
C LEU A 135 -13.40 1.95 9.08
N ILE A 136 -14.56 1.39 9.41
CA ILE A 136 -15.06 0.14 8.82
C ILE A 136 -15.23 0.29 7.31
N THR A 137 -15.88 1.37 6.86
CA THR A 137 -16.09 1.64 5.43
C THR A 137 -14.75 1.84 4.71
N SER A 138 -13.83 2.62 5.27
CA SER A 138 -12.51 2.84 4.66
C SER A 138 -11.70 1.54 4.52
N PHE A 139 -11.72 0.70 5.55
CA PHE A 139 -11.05 -0.60 5.51
C PHE A 139 -11.67 -1.54 4.48
N TYR A 140 -13.00 -1.58 4.41
CA TYR A 140 -13.73 -2.39 3.44
C TYR A 140 -13.44 -1.94 2.00
N ASP A 141 -13.47 -0.63 1.74
CA ASP A 141 -13.16 -0.05 0.43
C ASP A 141 -11.75 -0.42 0.00
N LEU A 142 -10.75 -0.21 0.87
CA LEU A 142 -9.36 -0.56 0.57
C LEU A 142 -9.20 -2.05 0.29
N SER A 143 -9.83 -2.91 1.10
CA SER A 143 -9.79 -4.37 0.91
C SER A 143 -10.38 -4.78 -0.45
N ARG A 144 -11.46 -4.14 -0.89
CA ARG A 144 -12.07 -4.40 -2.20
C ARG A 144 -11.20 -3.94 -3.36
N ILE A 145 -10.61 -2.76 -3.24
CA ILE A 145 -9.74 -2.18 -4.27
C ILE A 145 -8.53 -3.09 -4.48
N GLU A 146 -7.85 -3.47 -3.39
CA GLU A 146 -6.64 -4.29 -3.45
C GLU A 146 -6.90 -5.75 -3.83
N GLY A 147 -8.06 -6.28 -3.43
CA GLY A 147 -8.52 -7.60 -3.85
C GLY A 147 -9.00 -7.67 -5.29
N GLY A 148 -8.98 -6.56 -6.04
CA GLY A 148 -9.50 -6.48 -7.41
C GLY A 148 -11.02 -6.65 -7.52
N GLN A 149 -11.74 -6.52 -6.40
CA GLN A 149 -13.19 -6.65 -6.30
C GLN A 149 -13.93 -5.31 -6.47
N TRP A 150 -13.19 -4.21 -6.60
CA TRP A 150 -13.73 -2.92 -6.99
C TRP A 150 -13.93 -2.88 -8.51
N GLN A 151 -15.16 -3.09 -8.97
CA GLN A 151 -15.52 -2.97 -10.37
C GLN A 151 -15.58 -1.48 -10.73
N LEU A 152 -14.65 -1.02 -11.57
CA LEU A 152 -14.64 0.35 -12.09
C LEU A 152 -15.66 0.46 -13.23
N GLU A 153 -16.63 1.34 -13.07
CA GLU A 153 -17.53 1.77 -14.15
C GLU A 153 -16.86 2.92 -14.90
N ARG A 154 -16.04 2.57 -15.89
CA ARG A 154 -15.23 3.56 -16.61
C ARG A 154 -16.11 4.39 -17.55
N GLU A 155 -16.09 5.70 -17.34
CA GLU A 155 -16.79 6.70 -18.12
C GLU A 155 -15.94 7.97 -18.31
N LEU A 156 -16.45 8.91 -19.10
CA LEU A 156 -15.87 10.25 -19.22
C LEU A 156 -16.35 11.11 -18.05
N VAL A 157 -15.44 11.47 -17.15
CA VAL A 157 -15.73 12.24 -15.95
C VAL A 157 -15.33 13.70 -16.13
N ASP A 158 -16.24 14.61 -15.82
CA ASP A 158 -15.98 16.06 -15.76
C ASP A 158 -15.35 16.41 -14.39
N LEU A 159 -14.01 16.44 -14.34
CA LEU A 159 -13.27 16.77 -13.12
C LEU A 159 -13.59 18.16 -12.58
N GLY A 160 -13.83 19.14 -13.46
CA GLY A 160 -14.12 20.50 -13.03
C GLY A 160 -15.42 20.55 -12.24
N ARG A 161 -16.45 19.87 -12.74
CA ARG A 161 -17.74 19.72 -12.06
C ARG A 161 -17.62 18.95 -10.74
N GLU A 162 -17.00 17.77 -10.75
CA GLU A 162 -16.88 16.95 -9.54
C GLU A 162 -16.07 17.67 -8.45
N LEU A 163 -15.00 18.38 -8.84
CA LEU A 163 -14.21 19.18 -7.90
C LEU A 163 -15.02 20.34 -7.30
N GLY A 164 -15.82 21.03 -8.12
CA GLY A 164 -16.74 22.07 -7.67
C GLY A 164 -17.77 21.56 -6.66
N ASP A 165 -18.41 20.43 -6.96
CA ASP A 165 -19.41 19.81 -6.08
C ASP A 165 -18.78 19.39 -4.73
N GLN A 166 -17.59 18.79 -4.75
CA GLN A 166 -16.89 18.39 -3.53
C GLN A 166 -16.41 19.60 -2.69
N LEU A 167 -15.94 20.66 -3.33
CA LEU A 167 -15.56 21.91 -2.65
C LEU A 167 -16.78 22.57 -1.99
N ALA A 168 -17.93 22.58 -2.65
CA ALA A 168 -19.17 23.12 -2.10
C ALA A 168 -19.62 22.33 -0.86
N MET A 169 -19.54 21.00 -0.90
CA MET A 169 -19.84 20.14 0.26
C MET A 169 -18.88 20.36 1.42
N ALA A 170 -17.60 20.60 1.14
CA ALA A 170 -16.58 20.83 2.17
C ALA A 170 -16.59 22.26 2.74
N TYR A 171 -17.26 23.21 2.08
CA TYR A 171 -17.19 24.64 2.40
C TYR A 171 -17.57 24.95 3.85
N GLU A 172 -18.68 24.41 4.36
CA GLU A 172 -19.10 24.67 5.75
C GLU A 172 -18.04 24.21 6.77
N GLN A 173 -17.41 23.06 6.51
CA GLN A 173 -16.42 22.50 7.40
C GLN A 173 -15.12 23.31 7.38
N LEU A 174 -14.67 23.71 6.18
CA LEU A 174 -13.52 24.58 5.97
C LEU A 174 -13.72 25.95 6.64
N ALA A 175 -14.91 26.54 6.46
CA ALA A 175 -15.27 27.82 7.06
C ALA A 175 -15.29 27.76 8.60
N ARG A 176 -15.85 26.68 9.19
CA ARG A 176 -15.87 26.49 10.65
C ARG A 176 -14.47 26.40 11.26
N GLN A 177 -13.48 25.93 10.50
CA GLN A 177 -12.09 25.82 10.95
C GLN A 177 -11.24 27.07 10.68
N GLY A 178 -11.80 28.08 9.99
CA GLY A 178 -11.09 29.32 9.68
C GLY A 178 -9.95 29.12 8.66
N ILE A 179 -10.01 28.08 7.84
CA ILE A 179 -9.01 27.80 6.81
C ILE A 179 -9.32 28.66 5.58
N GLY A 180 -8.37 29.47 5.13
CA GLY A 180 -8.51 30.22 3.87
C GLY A 180 -8.46 29.28 2.68
N VAL A 181 -9.46 29.33 1.78
CA VAL A 181 -9.52 28.43 0.62
C VAL A 181 -9.28 29.22 -0.67
N GLU A 182 -8.23 28.85 -1.41
CA GLU A 182 -7.94 29.35 -2.75
C GLU A 182 -8.31 28.27 -3.76
N VAL A 183 -9.20 28.58 -4.71
CA VAL A 183 -9.60 27.65 -5.77
C VAL A 183 -9.27 28.24 -7.12
N SER A 184 -8.52 27.50 -7.93
CA SER A 184 -8.18 27.88 -9.31
C SER A 184 -8.40 26.68 -10.24
N ILE A 185 -9.57 26.65 -10.89
CA ILE A 185 -9.95 25.59 -11.82
C ILE A 185 -9.98 26.20 -13.21
N GLN A 186 -9.16 25.67 -14.12
CA GLN A 186 -9.15 26.09 -15.52
C GLN A 186 -10.53 25.84 -16.14
N GLU A 187 -11.06 26.83 -16.86
CA GLU A 187 -12.31 26.65 -17.62
C GLU A 187 -12.11 25.66 -18.78
N GLY A 188 -13.12 24.84 -19.06
CA GLY A 188 -13.11 23.91 -20.19
C GLY A 188 -12.10 22.77 -20.04
N LEU A 189 -11.87 22.28 -18.81
CA LEU A 189 -11.06 21.08 -18.59
C LEU A 189 -11.61 19.91 -19.44
N PRO A 190 -10.75 19.19 -20.18
CA PRO A 190 -11.18 18.02 -20.92
C PRO A 190 -11.65 16.92 -19.95
N PRO A 191 -12.65 16.11 -20.33
CA PRO A 191 -13.06 14.99 -19.51
C PRO A 191 -11.94 13.96 -19.38
N VAL A 192 -11.89 13.29 -18.23
CA VAL A 192 -10.91 12.23 -17.94
C VAL A 192 -11.56 10.87 -17.95
N TRP A 193 -10.80 9.86 -18.32
CA TRP A 193 -11.30 8.49 -18.36
C TRP A 193 -11.16 7.85 -16.98
N GLY A 194 -12.27 7.54 -16.31
CA GLY A 194 -12.22 7.01 -14.95
C GLY A 194 -13.58 6.57 -14.43
N ASP A 195 -13.64 6.16 -13.17
CA ASP A 195 -14.88 5.81 -12.47
C ASP A 195 -15.33 7.03 -11.65
N ARG A 196 -16.52 7.57 -11.90
CA ARG A 196 -16.99 8.79 -11.23
C ARG A 196 -17.02 8.65 -9.71
N ASN A 197 -17.46 7.51 -9.19
CA ASN A 197 -17.49 7.25 -7.75
C ASN A 197 -16.06 7.22 -7.16
N GLY A 198 -15.12 6.61 -7.86
CA GLY A 198 -13.70 6.58 -7.54
C GLY A 198 -13.08 7.97 -7.54
N VAL A 199 -13.39 8.79 -8.55
CA VAL A 199 -12.96 10.21 -8.62
C VAL A 199 -13.50 10.98 -7.42
N VAL A 200 -14.80 10.93 -7.16
CA VAL A 200 -15.44 11.59 -6.00
C VAL A 200 -14.80 11.13 -4.68
N ARG A 201 -14.48 9.84 -4.56
CA ARG A 201 -13.81 9.29 -3.38
C ARG A 201 -12.37 9.80 -3.23
N VAL A 202 -11.63 9.91 -4.33
CA VAL A 202 -10.27 10.51 -4.32
C VAL A 202 -10.35 11.96 -3.86
N LEU A 203 -11.21 12.77 -4.48
CA LEU A 203 -11.34 14.19 -4.18
C LEU A 203 -11.80 14.42 -2.73
N SER A 204 -12.78 13.67 -2.25
CA SER A 204 -13.27 13.80 -0.87
C SER A 204 -12.23 13.39 0.17
N ASN A 205 -11.42 12.36 -0.09
CA ASN A 205 -10.30 11.98 0.78
C ASN A 205 -9.20 13.06 0.81
N LEU A 206 -8.88 13.66 -0.32
CA LEU A 206 -7.88 14.75 -0.42
C LEU A 206 -8.35 16.01 0.31
N LEU A 207 -9.60 16.43 0.11
CA LEU A 207 -10.19 17.55 0.85
C LEU A 207 -10.26 17.27 2.35
N THR A 208 -10.63 16.04 2.72
CA THR A 208 -10.67 15.62 4.13
C THR A 208 -9.30 15.66 4.78
N ASN A 209 -8.26 15.24 4.07
CA ASN A 209 -6.88 15.35 4.54
C ASN A 209 -6.50 16.82 4.75
N ALA A 210 -6.81 17.68 3.77
CA ALA A 210 -6.48 19.09 3.82
C ALA A 210 -7.11 19.84 5.00
N TYR A 211 -8.40 19.63 5.33
CA TYR A 211 -8.98 20.33 6.48
C TYR A 211 -8.65 19.68 7.83
N LYS A 212 -8.40 18.36 7.88
CA LYS A 212 -8.00 17.69 9.14
C LYS A 212 -6.56 17.96 9.54
N HIS A 213 -5.66 18.12 8.56
CA HIS A 213 -4.21 18.22 8.79
C HIS A 213 -3.60 19.53 8.33
N GLY A 214 -4.27 20.27 7.46
CA GLY A 214 -3.80 21.56 6.99
C GLY A 214 -3.85 22.63 8.06
N SER A 215 -2.87 23.52 8.00
CA SER A 215 -2.83 24.76 8.75
C SER A 215 -3.04 25.96 7.83
N ASP A 216 -3.76 26.97 8.33
CA ASP A 216 -3.86 28.32 7.79
C ASP A 216 -4.59 28.47 6.43
N TYR A 217 -4.28 27.63 5.43
CA TYR A 217 -4.89 27.69 4.10
C TYR A 217 -4.97 26.33 3.39
N LEU A 218 -5.84 26.26 2.38
CA LEU A 218 -5.98 25.19 1.41
C LEU A 218 -6.02 25.80 0.00
N ALA A 219 -5.07 25.47 -0.86
CA ALA A 219 -5.09 25.80 -2.27
C ALA A 219 -5.45 24.56 -3.12
N VAL A 220 -6.51 24.67 -3.90
CA VAL A 220 -6.96 23.63 -4.83
C VAL A 220 -6.84 24.15 -6.25
N ARG A 221 -6.04 23.47 -7.07
CA ARG A 221 -5.84 23.87 -8.47
C ARG A 221 -6.12 22.72 -9.41
N ALA A 222 -6.68 23.04 -10.59
CA ALA A 222 -6.91 22.08 -11.65
C ALA A 222 -6.63 22.71 -13.02
N TRP A 223 -5.76 22.11 -13.82
CA TRP A 223 -5.39 22.61 -15.15
C TRP A 223 -5.07 21.46 -16.12
N ALA A 224 -5.05 21.75 -17.41
CA ALA A 224 -4.60 20.80 -18.43
C ALA A 224 -3.11 21.03 -18.76
N GLU A 225 -2.32 19.96 -18.74
CA GLU A 225 -0.87 19.99 -19.02
C GLU A 225 -0.46 18.68 -19.71
N ASP A 226 0.35 18.76 -20.77
CA ASP A 226 0.94 17.60 -21.47
C ASP A 226 -0.04 16.46 -21.81
N GLY A 227 -1.24 16.81 -22.27
CA GLY A 227 -2.26 15.81 -22.59
C GLY A 227 -2.83 15.09 -21.36
N ARG A 228 -2.73 15.70 -20.17
CA ARG A 228 -3.30 15.22 -18.91
C ARG A 228 -4.09 16.34 -18.25
N VAL A 229 -4.97 15.99 -17.33
CA VAL A 229 -5.50 16.95 -16.35
C VAL A 229 -4.70 16.78 -15.07
N VAL A 230 -4.27 17.87 -14.45
CA VAL A 230 -3.53 17.87 -13.20
C VAL A 230 -4.39 18.55 -12.15
N THR A 231 -4.55 17.89 -11.00
CA THR A 231 -5.20 18.47 -9.83
C THR A 231 -4.25 18.48 -8.65
N THR A 232 -4.10 19.62 -7.98
CA THR A 232 -3.26 19.76 -6.78
C THR A 232 -4.06 20.23 -5.59
N PHE A 233 -3.76 19.64 -4.44
CA PHE A 233 -4.26 20.04 -3.13
C PHE A 233 -3.07 20.38 -2.27
N SER A 234 -2.95 21.66 -1.91
CA SER A 234 -1.82 22.20 -1.15
C SER A 234 -2.32 22.82 0.14
N ASN A 235 -1.67 22.51 1.25
CA ASN A 235 -1.97 23.12 2.56
C ASN A 235 -0.68 23.30 3.35
N GLY A 236 -0.71 24.22 4.32
CA GLY A 236 0.34 24.30 5.32
C GLY A 236 0.40 23.00 6.12
N ALA A 237 1.60 22.47 6.37
CA ALA A 237 1.82 21.22 7.09
C ALA A 237 2.93 21.41 8.14
N LYS A 238 2.65 22.26 9.13
CA LYS A 238 3.57 22.55 10.24
C LYS A 238 3.94 21.27 10.98
N GLY A 239 5.24 20.98 11.05
CA GLY A 239 5.77 19.80 11.75
C GLY A 239 5.79 18.51 10.93
N MET A 240 5.36 18.53 9.66
CA MET A 240 5.53 17.41 8.74
C MET A 240 6.98 17.36 8.25
N THR A 241 7.54 16.16 8.11
CA THR A 241 8.88 15.93 7.56
C THR A 241 8.81 15.43 6.11
N ALA A 242 9.94 15.47 5.40
CA ALA A 242 10.02 14.89 4.06
C ALA A 242 9.81 13.37 4.06
N GLU A 243 10.20 12.69 5.14
CA GLU A 243 9.93 11.25 5.33
C GLU A 243 8.43 10.99 5.45
N ASP A 244 7.70 11.87 6.14
CA ASP A 244 6.25 11.74 6.25
C ASP A 244 5.54 11.88 4.90
N ALA A 245 6.03 12.77 4.02
CA ALA A 245 5.50 12.93 2.67
C ALA A 245 5.73 11.69 1.81
N PHE A 246 6.84 10.99 2.02
CA PHE A 246 7.15 9.74 1.31
C PHE A 246 6.21 8.60 1.75
N HIS A 247 5.91 8.53 3.05
CA HIS A 247 5.06 7.48 3.63
C HIS A 247 3.57 7.82 3.68
N VAL A 248 3.14 8.99 3.20
CA VAL A 248 1.75 9.45 3.34
C VAL A 248 0.72 8.53 2.68
N PHE A 249 1.11 7.78 1.65
CA PHE A 249 0.24 6.81 0.97
C PHE A 249 0.29 5.40 1.58
N ASP A 250 1.16 5.18 2.57
CA ASP A 250 1.22 3.91 3.27
C ASP A 250 -0.02 3.73 4.16
N ARG A 251 -0.44 2.48 4.30
CA ARG A 251 -1.64 2.14 5.08
C ARG A 251 -1.40 2.46 6.55
N PHE A 252 -2.43 2.99 7.20
CA PHE A 252 -2.41 3.33 8.63
C PHE A 252 -1.33 4.35 9.02
N TYR A 253 -0.72 5.01 8.03
CA TYR A 253 0.27 6.02 8.29
C TYR A 253 -0.41 7.33 8.74
N THR A 254 0.12 7.93 9.81
CA THR A 254 -0.26 9.26 10.28
C THR A 254 0.99 9.94 10.81
N ALA A 255 1.27 11.16 10.35
CA ALA A 255 2.41 11.95 10.82
C ALA A 255 2.25 12.35 12.30
N ASP A 256 1.01 12.63 12.73
CA ASP A 256 0.67 12.93 14.11
C ASP A 256 0.06 11.71 14.82
N ARG A 257 0.89 10.97 15.56
CA ARG A 257 0.48 9.80 16.36
C ARG A 257 -0.30 10.18 17.63
N THR A 258 -0.28 11.45 18.04
CA THR A 258 -0.94 11.90 19.29
C THR A 258 -2.43 12.18 19.11
N ARG A 259 -2.88 12.45 17.89
CA ARG A 259 -4.31 12.63 17.51
C ARG A 259 -4.99 11.31 17.10
N SER A 260 -4.65 10.21 17.74
CA SER A 260 -5.00 8.80 17.44
C SER A 260 -6.50 8.43 17.45
N GLY A 261 -7.43 9.38 17.42
CA GLY A 261 -8.86 9.13 17.47
C GLY A 261 -9.71 9.73 16.33
N GLN A 262 -9.12 10.49 15.40
CA GLN A 262 -9.87 11.09 14.27
C GLN A 262 -9.38 10.67 12.87
N ASN A 263 -8.26 9.95 12.81
CA ASN A 263 -7.60 9.55 11.58
C ASN A 263 -7.62 8.04 11.43
N THR A 264 -8.03 7.59 10.25
CA THR A 264 -8.01 6.18 9.87
C THR A 264 -6.64 5.77 9.30
N GLY A 265 -5.82 6.73 8.86
CA GLY A 265 -4.59 6.47 8.10
C GLY A 265 -4.84 5.74 6.77
N LEU A 266 -6.10 5.58 6.36
CA LEU A 266 -6.49 4.84 5.15
C LEU A 266 -6.87 5.75 4.00
N GLY A 267 -7.21 7.02 4.25
CA GLY A 267 -7.70 7.94 3.23
C GLY A 267 -6.72 8.12 2.06
N MET A 268 -5.43 8.33 2.36
CA MET A 268 -4.39 8.50 1.34
C MET A 268 -4.02 7.19 0.65
N ALA A 269 -4.01 6.06 1.38
CA ALA A 269 -3.86 4.74 0.77
C ALA A 269 -4.99 4.44 -0.23
N ILE A 270 -6.24 4.79 0.10
CA ILE A 270 -7.38 4.68 -0.82
C ILE A 270 -7.20 5.60 -2.04
N VAL A 271 -6.72 6.84 -1.84
CA VAL A 271 -6.41 7.74 -2.96
C VAL A 271 -5.43 7.08 -3.92
N LYS A 272 -4.30 6.59 -3.41
CA LYS A 272 -3.28 5.94 -4.25
C LYS A 272 -3.86 4.74 -4.98
N ALA A 273 -4.54 3.85 -4.26
CA ALA A 273 -5.07 2.63 -4.83
C ALA A 273 -6.12 2.90 -5.93
N LEU A 274 -7.04 3.85 -5.72
CA LEU A 274 -8.03 4.24 -6.74
C LEU A 274 -7.40 4.91 -7.96
N VAL A 275 -6.49 5.87 -7.74
CA VAL A 275 -5.80 6.58 -8.83
C VAL A 275 -5.01 5.59 -9.69
N GLU A 276 -4.25 4.68 -9.07
CA GLU A 276 -3.48 3.67 -9.78
C GLU A 276 -4.37 2.66 -10.52
N GLN A 277 -5.47 2.20 -9.90
CA GLN A 277 -6.41 1.27 -10.53
C GLN A 277 -7.14 1.88 -11.74
N MET A 278 -7.37 3.20 -11.71
CA MET A 278 -7.90 3.96 -12.86
C MET A 278 -6.84 4.24 -13.94
N GLY A 279 -5.56 3.93 -13.71
CA GLY A 279 -4.47 4.16 -14.67
C GLY A 279 -3.95 5.60 -14.66
N HIS A 280 -4.08 6.27 -13.53
CA HIS A 280 -3.60 7.63 -13.29
C HIS A 280 -2.38 7.61 -12.35
N GLN A 281 -1.82 8.79 -12.07
CA GLN A 281 -0.64 8.91 -11.20
C GLN A 281 -0.91 9.87 -10.04
N VAL A 282 -0.50 9.50 -8.84
CA VAL A 282 -0.50 10.40 -7.68
C VAL A 282 0.90 10.51 -7.09
N SER A 283 1.24 11.71 -6.63
CA SER A 283 2.49 12.00 -5.92
C SER A 283 2.23 13.00 -4.80
N ALA A 284 3.03 12.94 -3.75
CA ALA A 284 3.01 13.92 -2.68
C ALA A 284 4.40 14.52 -2.48
N GLU A 285 4.46 15.79 -2.14
CA GLU A 285 5.71 16.48 -1.82
C GLU A 285 5.50 17.49 -0.69
N LEU A 286 6.57 17.73 0.07
CA LEU A 286 6.64 18.77 1.07
C LEU A 286 7.74 19.75 0.66
N ARG A 287 7.39 21.01 0.43
CA ARG A 287 8.33 22.10 0.11
C ARG A 287 7.99 23.32 0.95
N ASP A 288 8.97 23.88 1.65
CA ASP A 288 8.81 25.09 2.46
C ASP A 288 7.58 25.04 3.41
N GLU A 289 7.40 23.90 4.10
CA GLU A 289 6.26 23.59 4.97
C GLU A 289 4.89 23.50 4.27
N VAL A 290 4.86 23.49 2.94
CA VAL A 290 3.66 23.28 2.13
C VAL A 290 3.62 21.85 1.66
N PHE A 291 2.64 21.10 2.16
CA PHE A 291 2.34 19.76 1.69
C PHE A 291 1.44 19.85 0.46
N THR A 292 1.85 19.22 -0.63
CA THR A 292 1.09 19.20 -1.89
C THR A 292 0.90 17.78 -2.37
N VAL A 293 -0.36 17.39 -2.58
CA VAL A 293 -0.72 16.17 -3.30
C VAL A 293 -1.10 16.53 -4.72
N THR A 294 -0.45 15.89 -5.69
CA THR A 294 -0.69 16.06 -7.12
C THR A 294 -1.25 14.78 -7.69
N VAL A 295 -2.41 14.86 -8.35
CA VAL A 295 -2.98 13.77 -9.15
C VAL A 295 -2.93 14.16 -10.62
N ARG A 296 -2.34 13.29 -11.45
CA ARG A 296 -2.27 13.43 -12.90
C ARG A 296 -3.21 12.41 -13.54
N TRP A 297 -4.28 12.93 -14.11
CA TRP A 297 -5.34 12.17 -14.75
C TRP A 297 -5.03 12.03 -16.24
N THR A 298 -4.87 10.78 -16.68
CA THR A 298 -4.59 10.43 -18.06
C THR A 298 -5.82 10.73 -18.93
N ARG A 299 -5.63 11.43 -20.06
CA ARG A 299 -6.69 11.63 -21.05
C ARG A 299 -6.89 10.36 -21.89
N TRP A 300 -8.07 10.27 -22.48
CA TRP A 300 -8.40 9.26 -23.48
C TRP A 300 -7.60 9.46 -24.77
#